data_AF-A0A0P0N518-F1
#
_entry.id   AF-A0A0P0N518-F1
#
_cell.length_a   1.000
_cell.length_b   1.000
_cell.length_c   1.000
_cell.angle_alpha   90.00
_cell.angle_beta   90.00
_cell.angle_gamma   90.00
#
_symmetry.space_group_name_H-M   'P 1'
#
loop_
_entity.id
_entity.type
_entity.pdbx_description
1 polymer ?
#
loop_
_entity_poly.entity_id
_entity_poly.type
_entity_poly.pdbx_seq_one_letter_code
_entity_poly.pdbx_strand_id
1 'polypeptide(L)'
;MYVTTPMLLARAKAILEASSISNMFTKLYNVIDVLLGDSREVGGHTVLAPRLRDKGESITLGLEKFTIATTSQSKSIEEVKLDNLNPLYQARPLVDNLVVVGDDVAPTVIERGLIRVTRISIDREKKTVTQRALWTEEYLPPGSLFIGAVAFTRPRNKYCNGISADASVVKDMFLELLGAASSKDTNTRVLYASIGGKETIGKGLMKLMIA
;
A
#
# COMPACT_ATOMS: atom_id res chain seq x y z
N MET A 1 -0.69 1.80 12.93
CA MET A 1 -0.44 0.36 12.77
C MET A 1 -0.72 0.03 11.32
N TYR A 2 0.13 -0.78 10.70
CA TYR A 2 -0.01 -1.23 9.33
C TYR A 2 -0.46 -2.69 9.38
N VAL A 3 -1.60 -2.99 8.76
CA VAL A 3 -2.15 -4.34 8.73
C VAL A 3 -1.96 -4.92 7.34
N THR A 4 -1.49 -6.15 7.27
CA THR A 4 -1.35 -6.94 6.05
C THR A 4 -1.77 -8.38 6.30
N THR A 5 -1.71 -9.21 5.27
CA THR A 5 -2.08 -10.62 5.33
C THR A 5 -1.05 -11.48 4.59
N PRO A 6 -0.98 -12.80 4.86
CA PRO A 6 -0.12 -13.70 4.09
C PRO A 6 -0.39 -13.63 2.59
N MET A 7 -1.66 -13.58 2.17
CA MET A 7 -2.01 -13.43 0.74
C MET A 7 -1.46 -12.11 0.14
N LEU A 8 -1.61 -10.98 0.83
CA LEU A 8 -1.10 -9.69 0.33
C LEU A 8 0.42 -9.65 0.27
N LEU A 9 1.10 -10.22 1.27
CA LEU A 9 2.56 -10.36 1.30
C LEU A 9 3.06 -11.23 0.14
N ALA A 10 2.41 -12.37 -0.12
CA ALA A 10 2.76 -13.24 -1.25
C ALA A 10 2.59 -12.53 -2.60
N ARG A 11 1.53 -11.74 -2.76
CA ARG A 11 1.31 -10.92 -3.97
C ARG A 11 2.35 -9.82 -4.11
N ALA A 12 2.70 -9.14 -3.02
CA ALA A 12 3.76 -8.13 -3.03
C ALA A 12 5.10 -8.73 -3.44
N LYS A 13 5.45 -9.91 -2.89
CA LYS A 13 6.64 -10.68 -3.28
C LYS A 13 6.64 -11.00 -4.79
N ALA A 14 5.52 -11.54 -5.29
CA ALA A 14 5.38 -11.86 -6.71
C ALA A 14 5.52 -10.64 -7.62
N ILE A 15 5.02 -9.46 -7.20
CA ILE A 15 5.19 -8.21 -7.96
C ILE A 15 6.66 -7.77 -8.00
N LEU A 16 7.38 -7.86 -6.87
CA LEU A 16 8.81 -7.52 -6.80
C LEU A 16 9.66 -8.44 -7.69
N GLU A 17 9.36 -9.75 -7.67
CA GLU A 17 10.03 -10.75 -8.50
C GLU A 17 9.73 -10.56 -9.98
N ALA A 18 8.45 -10.42 -10.36
CA ALA A 18 8.03 -10.22 -11.75
C ALA A 18 8.60 -8.93 -12.36
N SER A 19 8.83 -7.91 -11.54
CA SER A 19 9.42 -6.64 -11.97
C SER A 19 10.95 -6.68 -12.02
N SER A 20 11.60 -7.76 -11.59
CA SER A 20 13.07 -7.90 -11.49
C SER A 20 13.74 -6.81 -10.63
N ILE A 21 13.02 -6.23 -9.68
CA ILE A 21 13.50 -5.15 -8.78
C ILE A 21 13.75 -5.64 -7.35
N SER A 22 13.68 -6.94 -7.09
CA SER A 22 13.93 -7.52 -5.76
C SER A 22 15.25 -7.03 -5.14
N ASN A 23 16.31 -6.93 -5.96
CA ASN A 23 17.62 -6.43 -5.53
C ASN A 23 17.64 -4.94 -5.11
N MET A 24 16.73 -4.12 -5.63
CA MET A 24 16.60 -2.72 -5.20
C MET A 24 15.88 -2.61 -3.85
N PHE A 25 15.05 -3.59 -3.52
CA PHE A 25 14.23 -3.63 -2.31
C PHE A 25 14.58 -4.85 -1.44
N THR A 26 15.84 -5.28 -1.41
CA THR A 26 16.28 -6.53 -0.74
C THR A 26 15.85 -6.59 0.72
N LYS A 27 15.92 -5.48 1.45
CA LYS A 27 15.45 -5.41 2.85
C LYS A 27 13.96 -5.73 2.94
N LEU A 28 13.13 -5.07 2.13
CA LEU A 28 11.69 -5.31 2.10
C LEU A 28 11.37 -6.74 1.67
N TYR A 29 12.06 -7.25 0.65
CA TYR A 29 11.91 -8.61 0.16
C TYR A 29 12.20 -9.64 1.26
N ASN A 30 13.32 -9.49 1.98
CA ASN A 30 13.70 -10.37 3.10
C ASN A 30 12.66 -10.33 4.23
N VAL A 31 12.14 -9.14 4.57
CA VAL A 31 11.07 -9.02 5.57
C VAL A 31 9.81 -9.76 5.13
N ILE A 32 9.39 -9.61 3.87
CA ILE A 32 8.24 -10.32 3.32
C ILE A 32 8.48 -11.83 3.39
N ASP A 33 9.67 -12.31 3.04
CA ASP A 33 10.01 -13.73 3.04
C ASP A 33 9.96 -14.36 4.43
N VAL A 34 10.54 -13.68 5.44
CA VAL A 34 10.49 -14.12 6.85
C VAL A 34 9.03 -14.18 7.34
N LEU A 35 8.24 -13.14 7.07
CA LEU A 35 6.83 -13.10 7.50
C LEU A 35 5.98 -14.19 6.82
N LEU A 36 6.28 -14.53 5.56
CA LEU A 36 5.61 -15.61 4.86
C LEU A 36 6.01 -16.99 5.42
N GLY A 37 7.27 -17.18 5.82
CA GLY A 37 7.71 -18.40 6.51
C GLY A 37 6.95 -18.64 7.82
N ASP A 38 6.74 -17.56 8.57
CA ASP A 38 6.06 -17.55 9.87
C ASP A 38 4.52 -17.57 9.74
N SER A 39 3.98 -17.29 8.54
CA SER A 39 2.54 -17.10 8.31
C SER A 39 1.66 -18.31 8.62
N ARG A 40 2.24 -19.52 8.74
CA ARG A 40 1.52 -20.75 9.10
C ARG A 40 0.89 -20.68 10.50
N GLU A 41 1.42 -19.84 11.37
CA GLU A 41 0.93 -19.64 12.74
C GLU A 41 -0.25 -18.65 12.82
N VAL A 42 -0.65 -18.07 11.68
CA VAL A 42 -1.67 -17.03 11.59
C VAL A 42 -3.01 -17.63 11.18
N GLY A 43 -4.06 -17.33 11.96
CA GLY A 43 -5.43 -17.75 11.67
C GLY A 43 -6.38 -17.41 12.81
N GLY A 44 -7.64 -17.15 12.49
CA GLY A 44 -8.63 -16.71 13.47
C GLY A 44 -8.17 -15.46 14.22
N HIS A 45 -8.10 -15.54 15.55
CA HIS A 45 -7.71 -14.42 16.42
C HIS A 45 -6.22 -14.39 16.76
N THR A 46 -5.36 -15.04 15.96
CA THR A 46 -3.91 -15.04 16.12
C THR A 46 -3.24 -14.23 15.02
N VAL A 47 -2.23 -13.42 15.38
CA VAL A 47 -1.54 -12.49 14.46
C VAL A 47 -0.02 -12.55 14.63
N LEU A 48 0.73 -12.21 13.57
CA LEU A 48 2.17 -11.91 13.70
C LEU A 48 2.36 -10.43 13.91
N ALA A 49 3.17 -10.08 14.90
CA ALA A 49 3.50 -8.68 15.18
C ALA A 49 4.98 -8.60 15.65
N PRO A 50 5.94 -8.63 14.70
CA PRO A 50 7.36 -8.91 14.96
C PRO A 50 8.00 -8.10 16.09
N ARG A 51 7.66 -6.81 16.16
CA ARG A 51 8.24 -5.82 17.10
C ARG A 51 7.23 -5.31 18.13
N LEU A 52 5.96 -5.71 18.04
CA LEU A 52 4.93 -5.32 19.01
C LEU A 52 4.81 -6.30 20.18
N ARG A 53 5.37 -7.51 20.06
CA ARG A 53 5.42 -8.50 21.14
C ARG A 53 6.10 -7.99 22.41
N ASP A 54 7.09 -7.11 22.29
CA ASP A 54 7.77 -6.51 23.44
C ASP A 54 6.84 -5.58 24.26
N LYS A 55 5.63 -5.29 23.75
CA LYS A 55 4.61 -4.44 24.39
C LYS A 55 3.41 -5.22 24.95
N GLY A 56 3.38 -6.55 24.84
CA GLY A 56 2.33 -7.41 25.40
C GLY A 56 2.02 -8.65 24.57
N GLU A 57 1.16 -9.53 25.09
CA GLU A 57 0.77 -10.81 24.45
C GLU A 57 -0.40 -10.67 23.45
N SER A 58 -1.02 -9.49 23.40
CA SER A 58 -2.21 -9.25 22.58
C SER A 58 -2.23 -7.84 22.01
N ILE A 59 -2.87 -7.69 20.86
CA ILE A 59 -3.17 -6.39 20.24
C ILE A 59 -4.67 -6.24 20.03
N THR A 60 -5.14 -5.01 19.96
CA THR A 60 -6.53 -4.71 19.60
C THR A 60 -6.58 -4.06 18.23
N LEU A 61 -7.33 -4.65 17.30
CA LEU A 61 -7.60 -4.11 15.98
C LEU A 61 -9.08 -3.72 15.90
N GLY A 62 -9.36 -2.41 15.88
CA GLY A 62 -10.73 -1.90 15.99
C GLY A 62 -11.35 -2.27 17.33
N LEU A 63 -12.33 -3.17 17.32
CA LEU A 63 -13.05 -3.65 18.51
C LEU A 63 -12.67 -5.08 18.91
N GLU A 64 -11.79 -5.74 18.15
CA GLU A 64 -11.42 -7.14 18.36
C GLU A 64 -10.02 -7.26 18.93
N LYS A 65 -9.87 -8.21 19.86
CA LYS A 65 -8.59 -8.53 20.51
C LYS A 65 -7.98 -9.76 19.85
N PHE A 66 -6.72 -9.64 19.48
CA PHE A 66 -5.94 -10.69 18.83
C PHE A 66 -4.75 -11.08 19.70
N THR A 67 -4.43 -12.36 19.73
CA THR A 67 -3.25 -12.91 20.40
C THR A 67 -2.05 -12.87 19.46
N ILE A 68 -0.89 -12.44 19.95
CA ILE A 68 0.33 -12.39 19.14
C ILE A 68 0.98 -13.79 19.14
N ALA A 69 1.22 -14.35 17.97
CA ALA A 69 1.89 -15.64 17.84
C ALA A 69 3.35 -15.56 18.36
N THR A 70 3.81 -16.67 18.95
CA THR A 70 5.18 -16.78 19.44
C THR A 70 6.07 -17.28 18.33
N THR A 71 6.69 -16.37 17.59
CA THR A 71 7.57 -16.77 16.49
C THR A 71 9.04 -16.44 16.75
N SER A 72 9.90 -17.38 16.36
CA SER A 72 11.34 -17.37 16.66
C SER A 72 12.15 -16.51 15.70
N GLN A 73 11.73 -16.39 14.43
CA GLN A 73 12.45 -15.66 13.38
C GLN A 73 12.02 -14.20 13.23
N SER A 74 10.79 -13.85 13.61
CA SER A 74 10.28 -12.49 13.53
C SER A 74 11.07 -11.47 14.37
N LYS A 75 11.78 -11.90 15.42
CA LYS A 75 12.58 -11.02 16.29
C LYS A 75 13.84 -10.45 15.62
N SER A 76 14.37 -11.13 14.60
CA SER A 76 15.60 -10.72 13.89
C SER A 76 15.33 -9.89 12.63
N ILE A 77 14.09 -9.43 12.41
CA ILE A 77 13.76 -8.61 11.25
C ILE A 77 14.48 -7.26 11.33
N GLU A 78 15.29 -6.97 10.30
CA GLU A 78 15.96 -5.68 10.12
C GLU A 78 14.96 -4.54 9.92
N GLU A 79 15.35 -3.33 10.33
CA GLU A 79 14.56 -2.14 10.11
C GLU A 79 14.46 -1.82 8.60
N VAL A 80 13.24 -1.80 8.07
CA VAL A 80 12.96 -1.37 6.70
C VAL A 80 12.55 0.09 6.72
N LYS A 81 13.45 0.95 6.25
CA LYS A 81 13.15 2.34 5.95
C LYS A 81 12.77 2.50 4.49
N LEU A 82 11.63 3.12 4.24
CA LEU A 82 11.16 3.47 2.91
C LEU A 82 11.33 4.98 2.73
N ASP A 83 12.59 5.41 2.68
CA ASP A 83 13.00 6.82 2.82
C ASP A 83 12.39 7.75 1.76
N ASN A 84 11.98 7.20 0.61
CA ASN A 84 11.36 7.96 -0.48
C ASN A 84 9.82 7.95 -0.46
N LEU A 85 9.18 7.24 0.48
CA LEU A 85 7.72 7.23 0.62
C LEU A 85 7.18 8.36 1.52
N ASN A 86 5.90 8.29 1.87
CA ASN A 86 5.21 9.27 2.72
C ASN A 86 5.97 9.47 4.06
N PRO A 87 6.12 10.72 4.56
CA PRO A 87 6.74 11.00 5.86
C PRO A 87 6.20 10.15 7.03
N LEU A 88 4.96 9.67 6.95
CA LEU A 88 4.39 8.73 7.93
C LEU A 88 5.20 7.43 8.08
N TYR A 89 5.86 6.96 7.02
CA TYR A 89 6.75 5.80 7.07
C TYR A 89 8.15 6.12 7.60
N GLN A 90 8.55 7.39 7.56
CA GLN A 90 9.81 7.86 8.13
C GLN A 90 9.68 8.12 9.63
N ALA A 91 8.52 8.63 10.07
CA ALA A 91 8.25 8.93 11.47
C ALA A 91 8.15 7.67 12.35
N ARG A 92 7.75 6.54 11.75
CA ARG A 92 7.70 5.24 12.43
C ARG A 92 8.08 4.12 11.46
N PRO A 93 9.11 3.32 11.77
CA PRO A 93 9.51 2.21 10.91
C PRO A 93 8.34 1.26 10.66
N LEU A 94 8.24 0.76 9.43
CA LEU A 94 7.14 -0.10 9.00
C LEU A 94 7.00 -1.32 9.90
N VAL A 95 8.13 -2.00 10.16
CA VAL A 95 8.21 -3.25 10.94
C VAL A 95 7.72 -3.07 12.37
N ASP A 96 7.98 -1.92 12.99
CA ASP A 96 7.59 -1.62 14.37
C ASP A 96 6.08 -1.53 14.59
N ASN A 97 5.34 -1.33 13.51
CA ASN A 97 3.89 -1.15 13.54
C ASN A 97 3.17 -2.14 12.62
N LEU A 98 3.88 -3.14 12.09
CA LEU A 98 3.33 -4.13 11.18
C LEU A 98 2.63 -5.24 11.94
N VAL A 99 1.44 -5.59 11.48
CA VAL A 99 0.65 -6.72 11.96
C VAL A 99 0.20 -7.54 10.76
N VAL A 100 0.45 -8.84 10.81
CA VAL A 100 -0.04 -9.81 9.82
C VAL A 100 -1.22 -10.54 10.44
N VAL A 101 -2.41 -10.35 9.87
CA VAL A 101 -3.65 -11.03 10.25
C VAL A 101 -3.93 -12.19 9.31
N GLY A 102 -4.73 -13.16 9.77
CA GLY A 102 -5.13 -14.30 8.94
C GLY A 102 -5.96 -13.86 7.75
N ASP A 103 -5.81 -14.55 6.61
CA ASP A 103 -6.59 -14.25 5.40
C ASP A 103 -8.10 -14.46 5.63
N ASP A 104 -8.49 -15.26 6.62
CA ASP A 104 -9.87 -15.53 7.04
C ASP A 104 -10.53 -14.34 7.75
N VAL A 105 -9.78 -13.61 8.58
CA VAL A 105 -10.26 -12.42 9.31
C VAL A 105 -9.98 -11.11 8.57
N ALA A 106 -9.10 -11.13 7.58
CA ALA A 106 -8.65 -9.95 6.85
C ALA A 106 -9.79 -9.12 6.23
N PRO A 107 -10.81 -9.69 5.56
CA PRO A 107 -11.89 -8.89 4.97
C PRO A 107 -12.58 -8.01 6.01
N THR A 108 -12.90 -8.57 7.18
CA THR A 108 -13.55 -7.85 8.29
C THR A 108 -12.65 -6.75 8.84
N VAL A 109 -11.36 -7.04 9.06
CA VAL A 109 -10.40 -6.06 9.59
C VAL A 109 -10.20 -4.90 8.61
N ILE A 110 -10.06 -5.19 7.32
CA ILE A 110 -9.87 -4.18 6.26
C ILE A 110 -11.12 -3.33 6.09
N GLU A 111 -12.31 -3.95 6.01
CA GLU A 111 -13.58 -3.24 5.81
C GLU A 111 -13.87 -2.28 6.97
N ARG A 112 -13.62 -2.71 8.22
CA ARG A 112 -13.76 -1.85 9.40
C ARG A 112 -12.69 -0.76 9.49
N GLY A 113 -11.59 -0.90 8.75
CA GLY A 113 -10.54 0.10 8.65
C GLY A 113 -10.87 1.25 7.70
N LEU A 114 -11.90 1.12 6.85
CA LEU A 114 -12.29 2.17 5.89
C LEU A 114 -12.95 3.36 6.59
N ILE A 115 -12.69 4.55 6.07
CA ILE A 115 -13.32 5.78 6.56
C ILE A 115 -14.66 5.95 5.85
N ARG A 116 -15.76 5.87 6.61
CA ARG A 116 -17.13 6.13 6.12
C ARG A 116 -17.56 7.54 6.48
N VAL A 117 -17.90 8.35 5.47
CA VAL A 117 -18.33 9.74 5.67
C VAL A 117 -19.71 9.93 5.07
N THR A 118 -20.68 10.28 5.90
CA THR A 118 -22.00 10.70 5.45
C THR A 118 -21.96 12.17 5.03
N ARG A 119 -22.47 12.45 3.83
CA ARG A 119 -22.47 13.77 3.22
C ARG A 119 -23.90 14.20 2.90
N ILE A 120 -24.06 15.51 2.92
CA ILE A 120 -25.31 16.18 2.62
C ILE A 120 -25.09 17.34 1.65
N SER A 121 -26.11 17.64 0.86
CA SER A 121 -26.24 18.96 0.25
C SER A 121 -27.20 19.82 1.07
N ILE A 122 -26.82 21.07 1.33
CA ILE A 122 -27.63 22.02 2.09
C ILE A 122 -28.29 23.00 1.11
N ASP A 123 -29.61 23.15 1.23
CA ASP A 123 -30.35 24.28 0.69
C ASP A 123 -29.89 25.55 1.43
N ARG A 124 -29.22 26.45 0.70
CA ARG A 124 -28.58 27.63 1.29
C ARG A 124 -29.57 28.68 1.80
N GLU A 125 -30.79 28.71 1.29
CA GLU A 125 -31.83 29.65 1.73
C GLU A 125 -32.49 29.14 2.99
N LYS A 126 -32.94 27.88 2.96
CA LYS A 126 -33.68 27.26 4.08
C LYS A 126 -32.78 26.77 5.22
N LYS A 127 -31.46 26.67 4.97
CA LYS A 127 -30.46 26.08 5.88
C LYS A 127 -30.81 24.63 6.28
N THR A 128 -31.52 23.92 5.41
CA THR A 128 -31.91 22.52 5.60
C THR A 128 -31.27 21.61 4.57
N VAL A 129 -31.23 20.30 4.83
CA VAL A 129 -30.77 19.32 3.84
C VAL A 129 -31.69 19.35 2.62
N THR A 130 -31.10 19.36 1.42
CA THR A 130 -31.86 19.23 0.17
C THR A 130 -32.48 17.84 0.09
N GLN A 131 -33.71 17.75 -0.42
CA GLN A 131 -34.41 16.47 -0.56
C GLN A 131 -33.57 15.47 -1.37
N ARG A 132 -33.44 14.23 -0.86
CA ARG A 132 -32.64 13.14 -1.46
C ARG A 132 -31.15 13.44 -1.63
N ALA A 133 -30.61 14.43 -0.92
CA ALA A 133 -29.19 14.75 -0.97
C ALA A 133 -28.45 14.29 0.29
N LEU A 134 -28.73 13.07 0.76
CA LEU A 134 -28.01 12.38 1.83
C LEU A 134 -27.40 11.10 1.26
N TRP A 135 -26.10 10.93 1.41
CA TRP A 135 -25.39 9.73 0.96
C TRP A 135 -24.15 9.45 1.81
N THR A 136 -23.61 8.24 1.74
CA THR A 136 -22.38 7.86 2.43
C THR A 136 -21.32 7.48 1.41
N GLU A 137 -20.08 7.94 1.65
CA GLU A 137 -18.91 7.65 0.82
C GLU A 137 -17.88 6.90 1.66
N GLU A 138 -17.17 5.95 1.04
CA GLU A 138 -16.07 5.20 1.64
C GLU A 138 -14.72 5.69 1.11
N TYR A 139 -13.74 5.80 2.01
CA TYR A 139 -12.40 6.25 1.70
C TYR A 139 -11.35 5.32 2.30
N LEU A 140 -10.27 5.11 1.55
CA LEU A 140 -9.06 4.52 2.08
C LEU A 140 -8.40 5.48 3.09
N PRO A 141 -7.92 4.98 4.24
CA PRO A 141 -7.22 5.80 5.21
C PRO A 141 -5.94 6.44 4.64
N PRO A 142 -5.57 7.64 5.10
CA PRO A 142 -4.26 8.19 4.79
C PRO A 142 -3.15 7.29 5.37
N GLY A 143 -2.07 7.10 4.62
CA GLY A 143 -0.99 6.20 5.02
C GLY A 143 -1.19 4.74 4.62
N SER A 144 -2.22 4.41 3.81
CA SER A 144 -2.26 3.11 3.12
C SER A 144 -1.10 2.98 2.13
N LEU A 145 -0.46 1.80 2.12
CA LEU A 145 0.63 1.47 1.19
C LEU A 145 0.09 0.62 0.05
N PHE A 146 0.42 1.00 -1.18
CA PHE A 146 0.12 0.22 -2.37
C PHE A 146 1.42 -0.18 -3.05
N ILE A 147 1.43 -1.38 -3.61
CA ILE A 147 2.49 -1.89 -4.48
C ILE A 147 1.85 -2.36 -5.78
N GLY A 148 2.51 -2.05 -6.88
CA GLY A 148 2.07 -2.43 -8.23
C GLY A 148 3.22 -2.38 -9.20
N ALA A 149 3.00 -2.94 -10.39
CA ALA A 149 3.96 -2.93 -11.48
C ALA A 149 3.29 -2.43 -12.76
N VAL A 150 4.07 -1.75 -13.59
CA VAL A 150 3.67 -1.35 -14.94
C VAL A 150 4.47 -2.19 -15.93
N ALA A 151 3.78 -3.03 -16.68
CA ALA A 151 4.40 -3.86 -17.71
C ALA A 151 4.40 -3.11 -19.05
N PHE A 152 5.57 -2.94 -19.64
CA PHE A 152 5.72 -2.35 -20.96
C PHE A 152 5.73 -3.45 -22.02
N THR A 153 4.92 -3.26 -23.05
CA THR A 153 4.89 -4.15 -24.21
C THR A 153 5.14 -3.35 -25.47
N ARG A 154 5.55 -4.02 -26.55
CA ARG A 154 5.71 -3.37 -27.85
C ARG A 154 4.36 -2.78 -28.28
N PRO A 155 4.33 -1.54 -28.81
CA PRO A 155 3.10 -0.91 -29.23
C PRO A 155 2.51 -1.67 -30.43
N ARG A 156 1.21 -2.03 -30.34
CA ARG A 156 0.49 -2.82 -31.36
C ARG A 156 -0.76 -2.11 -31.87
N ASN A 157 -0.69 -0.80 -32.09
CA ASN A 157 -1.85 -0.05 -32.61
C ASN A 157 -1.73 0.20 -34.13
N LYS A 158 -2.87 0.43 -34.79
CA LYS A 158 -2.95 0.69 -36.24
C LYS A 158 -2.20 1.95 -36.71
N TYR A 159 -1.91 2.87 -35.78
CA TYR A 159 -1.18 4.11 -36.03
C TYR A 159 0.34 3.93 -35.89
N CYS A 160 0.81 2.77 -35.43
CA CYS A 160 2.23 2.42 -35.30
C CYS A 160 2.78 1.67 -36.53
N ASN A 161 2.11 1.73 -37.69
CA ASN A 161 2.61 1.11 -38.91
C ASN A 161 4.00 1.69 -39.26
N GLY A 162 5.03 0.83 -39.26
CA GLY A 162 6.42 1.21 -39.52
C GLY A 162 7.23 1.62 -38.27
N ILE A 163 6.60 1.72 -37.09
CA ILE A 163 7.30 2.03 -35.83
C ILE A 163 7.63 0.73 -35.11
N SER A 164 8.87 0.25 -35.31
CA SER A 164 9.46 -0.84 -34.53
C SER A 164 10.11 -0.29 -33.26
N ALA A 165 9.30 0.22 -32.32
CA ALA A 165 9.78 0.58 -31.00
C ALA A 165 9.79 -0.65 -30.09
N ASP A 166 10.94 -0.95 -29.48
CA ASP A 166 11.01 -1.98 -28.46
C ASP A 166 10.34 -1.51 -27.15
N ALA A 167 10.00 -2.45 -26.26
CA ALA A 167 9.35 -2.13 -24.99
C ALA A 167 10.18 -1.17 -24.12
N SER A 168 11.51 -1.21 -24.26
CA SER A 168 12.45 -0.29 -23.62
C SER A 168 12.19 1.18 -24.00
N VAL A 169 11.97 1.47 -25.28
CA VAL A 169 11.66 2.83 -25.76
C VAL A 169 10.35 3.35 -25.17
N VAL A 170 9.33 2.50 -25.07
CA VAL A 170 8.04 2.86 -24.46
C VAL A 170 8.22 3.16 -22.97
N LYS A 171 9.04 2.37 -22.27
CA LYS A 171 9.39 2.63 -20.86
C LYS A 171 10.03 4.00 -20.71
N ASP A 172 11.03 4.33 -21.53
CA ASP A 172 11.74 5.60 -21.44
C ASP A 172 10.82 6.80 -21.73
N MET A 173 9.96 6.70 -22.74
CA MET A 173 8.96 7.72 -23.04
C MET A 173 7.94 7.90 -21.90
N PHE A 174 7.45 6.80 -21.31
CA PHE A 174 6.54 6.87 -20.18
C PHE A 174 7.19 7.57 -18.99
N LEU A 175 8.44 7.21 -18.71
CA LEU A 175 9.24 7.79 -17.66
C LEU A 175 9.53 9.28 -17.88
N GLU A 176 9.73 9.71 -19.12
CA GLU A 176 9.86 11.12 -19.51
C GLU A 176 8.54 11.90 -19.35
N LEU A 177 7.42 11.35 -19.84
CA LEU A 177 6.08 11.96 -19.76
C LEU A 177 5.62 12.22 -18.33
N LEU A 178 6.04 11.37 -17.40
CA LEU A 178 5.73 11.58 -15.98
C LEU A 178 6.40 12.82 -15.39
N GLY A 179 7.21 13.55 -16.15
CA GLY A 179 7.87 14.80 -15.73
C GLY A 179 8.74 14.59 -14.49
N ALA A 180 9.08 13.34 -14.20
CA ALA A 180 9.73 12.96 -12.98
C ALA A 180 11.18 13.40 -13.08
N ALA A 181 11.48 14.56 -12.49
CA ALA A 181 12.84 15.03 -12.29
C ALA A 181 13.65 13.86 -11.73
N SER A 182 14.59 13.35 -12.53
CA SER A 182 15.45 12.25 -12.12
C SER A 182 16.24 12.77 -10.92
N SER A 183 15.92 12.25 -9.73
CA SER A 183 16.77 12.44 -8.56
C SER A 183 18.14 11.94 -8.95
N LYS A 184 19.14 12.83 -9.00
CA LYS A 184 20.49 12.53 -9.50
C LYS A 184 21.22 11.43 -8.69
N ASP A 185 20.66 10.98 -7.57
CA ASP A 185 21.29 10.04 -6.64
C ASP A 185 20.59 8.68 -6.51
N THR A 186 19.42 8.45 -7.11
CA THR A 186 18.68 7.20 -6.92
C THR A 186 17.99 6.75 -8.21
N ASN A 187 18.05 5.44 -8.53
CA ASN A 187 17.23 4.77 -9.56
C ASN A 187 15.71 4.82 -9.27
N THR A 188 15.25 5.70 -8.39
CA THR A 188 13.86 5.86 -8.01
C THR A 188 13.39 7.27 -8.32
N ARG A 189 12.17 7.36 -8.84
CA ARG A 189 11.49 8.60 -9.20
C ARG A 189 10.29 8.80 -8.28
N VAL A 190 10.08 10.03 -7.81
CA VAL A 190 8.98 10.37 -6.90
C VAL A 190 8.10 11.41 -7.57
N LEU A 191 6.79 11.16 -7.58
CA LEU A 191 5.79 12.11 -8.08
C LEU A 191 4.53 12.08 -7.21
N TYR A 192 3.70 13.12 -7.36
CA TYR A 192 2.42 13.22 -6.68
C TYR A 192 1.31 13.20 -7.72
N ALA A 193 0.27 12.40 -7.48
CA ALA A 193 -0.88 12.29 -8.36
C ALA A 193 -2.18 12.27 -7.56
N SER A 194 -3.24 12.82 -8.16
CA SER A 194 -4.61 12.63 -7.68
C SER A 194 -5.18 11.38 -8.34
N ILE A 195 -5.58 10.39 -7.54
CA ILE A 195 -6.17 9.14 -8.00
C ILE A 195 -7.58 9.00 -7.40
N GLY A 196 -8.55 8.74 -8.29
CA GLY A 196 -9.96 8.61 -7.92
C GLY A 196 -10.74 9.92 -8.06
N GLY A 197 -11.89 10.00 -7.39
CA GLY A 197 -12.76 11.17 -7.42
C GLY A 197 -12.51 12.12 -6.25
N LYS A 198 -13.27 13.23 -6.23
CA LYS A 198 -13.32 14.20 -5.13
C LYS A 198 -12.00 14.96 -4.89
N GLU A 199 -11.25 15.19 -5.96
CA GLU A 199 -10.04 16.02 -5.95
C GLU A 199 -10.30 17.42 -5.36
N THR A 200 -11.43 18.04 -5.70
CA THR A 200 -11.78 19.41 -5.25
C THR A 200 -11.96 19.57 -3.74
N ILE A 201 -12.07 18.46 -3.00
CA ILE A 201 -12.12 18.46 -1.53
C ILE A 201 -10.88 17.78 -0.91
N GLY A 202 -9.79 17.66 -1.68
CA GLY A 202 -8.50 17.16 -1.22
C GLY A 202 -8.47 15.66 -0.95
N LYS A 203 -9.25 14.86 -1.70
CA LYS A 203 -9.22 13.39 -1.61
C LYS A 203 -8.48 12.80 -2.82
N GLY A 204 -7.84 11.65 -2.61
CA GLY A 204 -7.15 10.91 -3.67
C GLY A 204 -5.67 11.29 -3.89
N LEU A 205 -5.10 12.20 -3.10
CA LEU A 205 -3.69 12.57 -3.25
C LEU A 205 -2.76 11.42 -2.83
N MET A 206 -1.91 10.98 -3.75
CA MET A 206 -0.97 9.89 -3.55
C MET A 206 0.46 10.33 -3.90
N LYS A 207 1.42 9.88 -3.08
CA LYS A 207 2.86 9.94 -3.39
C LYS A 207 3.25 8.62 -4.04
N LEU A 208 3.71 8.68 -5.29
CA LEU A 208 4.11 7.53 -6.08
C LEU A 208 5.64 7.47 -6.16
N MET A 209 6.19 6.29 -5.87
CA MET A 209 7.61 5.99 -6.05
C MET A 209 7.72 4.93 -7.14
N ILE A 210 8.45 5.24 -8.20
CA ILE A 210 8.64 4.39 -9.37
C ILE A 210 10.13 4.01 -9.43
N ALA A 211 10.41 2.72 -9.52
CA ALA A 211 11.74 2.14 -9.64
C ALA A 211 11.97 1.59 -11.06
#